data_AF-A0A4R8WXY7-F1
#
_entry.id   AF-A0A4R8WXY7-F1
#
_cell.length_a   1.000
_cell.length_b   1.000
_cell.length_c   1.000
_cell.angle_alpha   90.00
_cell.angle_beta   90.00
_cell.angle_gamma   90.00
#
_symmetry.space_group_name_H-M   'P 1'
#
loop_
_entity.id
_entity.type
_entity.pdbx_description
1 polymer ?
#
loop_
_entity_poly.entity_id
_entity_poly.type
_entity_poly.pdbx_seq_one_letter_code
_entity_poly.pdbx_strand_id
1 'polypeptide(L)'
;MRAGLPEPAVNGEIMDRFGVKIASGDLVYRQFRVLVEYDGEQHRSDEKQYHLDVDRLDAIMEENWRVVRINKSHLRFRPATAIRKVETALRDRGWRP
;
A
#
# COMPACT_ATOMS: atom_id res chain seq x y z
N MET A 1 -6.87 0.86 -17.68
CA MET A 1 -6.59 2.32 -17.75
C MET A 1 -5.24 2.57 -17.11
N ARG A 2 -4.20 2.87 -17.89
CA ARG A 2 -2.91 3.34 -17.35
C ARG A 2 -3.12 4.79 -16.92
N ALA A 3 -3.25 5.06 -15.63
CA ALA A 3 -3.38 6.42 -15.09
C ALA A 3 -2.05 7.20 -15.12
N GLY A 4 -1.13 6.86 -16.03
CA GLY A 4 0.23 7.39 -16.09
C GLY A 4 1.15 6.96 -14.94
N LEU A 5 0.64 6.26 -13.92
CA LEU A 5 1.41 5.77 -12.79
C LEU A 5 2.49 4.76 -13.24
N PRO A 6 3.62 4.66 -12.51
CA PRO A 6 4.62 3.63 -12.76
C PRO A 6 3.99 2.24 -12.54
N GLU A 7 4.61 1.19 -13.06
CA GLU A 7 4.11 -0.16 -12.87
C GLU A 7 4.45 -0.65 -11.45
N PRO A 8 3.47 -1.04 -10.62
CA PRO A 8 3.75 -1.67 -9.33
C PRO A 8 4.08 -3.16 -9.50
N ALA A 9 4.76 -3.74 -8.52
CA ALA A 9 4.77 -5.18 -8.36
C ALA A 9 3.49 -5.63 -7.63
N VAL A 10 2.71 -6.48 -8.29
CA VAL A 10 1.52 -7.10 -7.68
C VAL A 10 1.95 -8.17 -6.68
N ASN A 11 1.33 -8.21 -5.50
CA ASN A 11 1.70 -9.12 -4.40
C ASN A 11 3.19 -9.06 -4.06
N GLY A 12 3.78 -7.86 -4.21
CA GLY A 12 5.21 -7.66 -4.07
C GLY A 12 5.67 -7.86 -2.62
N GLU A 13 6.81 -8.53 -2.44
CA GLU A 13 7.48 -8.60 -1.15
C GLU A 13 8.05 -7.24 -0.72
N ILE A 14 7.89 -6.95 0.57
CA ILE A 14 8.46 -5.84 1.31
C ILE A 14 9.44 -6.42 2.33
N MET A 15 10.67 -5.95 2.25
CA MET A 15 11.76 -6.34 3.14
C MET A 15 12.11 -5.18 4.06
N ASP A 16 12.62 -5.49 5.25
CA ASP A 16 13.27 -4.52 6.11
C ASP A 16 14.68 -4.19 5.61
N ARG A 17 15.34 -3.23 6.28
CA ARG A 17 16.73 -2.83 6.00
C ARG A 17 17.77 -3.95 6.15
N PHE A 18 17.44 -5.06 6.82
CA PHE A 18 18.30 -6.21 7.00
C PHE A 18 18.04 -7.31 5.97
N GLY A 19 17.07 -7.12 5.07
CA GLY A 19 16.69 -8.09 4.05
C GLY A 19 15.72 -9.16 4.56
N VAL A 20 15.12 -8.97 5.73
CA VAL A 20 14.09 -9.87 6.28
C VAL A 20 12.74 -9.46 5.73
N LYS A 21 11.96 -10.45 5.29
CA LYS A 21 10.61 -10.22 4.78
C LYS A 21 9.66 -9.77 5.89
N ILE A 22 9.02 -8.62 5.69
CA ILE A 22 7.96 -8.11 6.56
C ILE A 22 6.60 -8.63 6.07
N ALA A 23 6.33 -8.45 4.77
CA ALA A 23 5.03 -8.80 4.17
C ALA A 23 5.10 -8.97 2.66
N SER A 24 4.02 -9.49 2.08
CA SER A 24 3.66 -9.28 0.68
C SER A 24 2.46 -8.32 0.65
N GLY A 25 2.53 -7.27 -0.18
CA GLY A 25 1.46 -6.27 -0.29
C GLY A 25 0.84 -6.23 -1.68
N ASP A 26 -0.42 -5.78 -1.77
CA ASP A 26 -1.20 -5.86 -3.02
C ASP A 26 -0.50 -5.20 -4.21
N LEU A 27 -0.09 -3.93 -4.06
CA LEU A 27 0.65 -3.18 -5.09
C LEU A 27 1.86 -2.46 -4.46
N VAL A 28 3.06 -2.87 -4.87
CA VAL A 28 4.32 -2.42 -4.27
C VAL A 28 5.14 -1.63 -5.28
N TYR A 29 5.31 -0.34 -4.99
CA TYR A 29 6.17 0.57 -5.73
C TYR A 29 7.54 0.67 -5.04
N ARG A 30 8.39 -0.33 -5.24
CA ARG A 30 9.65 -0.49 -4.50
C ARG A 30 10.57 0.73 -4.59
N GLN A 31 10.73 1.30 -5.78
CA GLN A 31 11.57 2.47 -6.00
C GLN A 31 11.16 3.67 -5.14
N PHE A 32 9.87 3.80 -4.85
CA PHE A 32 9.29 4.93 -4.13
C PHE A 32 8.96 4.59 -2.67
N ARG A 33 9.19 3.34 -2.24
CA ARG A 33 8.72 2.81 -0.94
C ARG A 33 7.24 3.15 -0.69
N VAL A 34 6.39 2.95 -1.70
CA VAL A 34 4.94 3.11 -1.57
C VAL A 34 4.28 1.74 -1.65
N LEU A 35 3.48 1.43 -0.64
CA LEU A 35 2.61 0.26 -0.59
C LEU A 35 1.16 0.74 -0.75
N VAL A 36 0.43 0.18 -1.69
CA VAL A 36 -1.02 0.36 -1.80
C VAL A 36 -1.70 -0.95 -1.40
N GLU A 37 -2.59 -0.89 -0.42
CA GLU A 37 -3.35 -2.05 0.08
C GLU A 37 -4.85 -1.83 -0.18
N TYR A 38 -5.53 -2.88 -0.64
CA TYR A 38 -6.97 -2.88 -0.76
C TYR A 38 -7.62 -3.34 0.55
N ASP A 39 -8.32 -2.43 1.22
CA ASP A 39 -9.03 -2.73 2.47
C ASP A 39 -10.40 -3.33 2.13
N GLY A 40 -10.42 -4.66 2.04
CA GLY A 40 -11.65 -5.45 2.06
C GLY A 40 -12.16 -5.52 3.50
N GLU A 41 -13.41 -5.09 3.74
CA GLU A 41 -14.07 -5.02 5.06
C GLU A 41 -14.10 -6.34 5.88
N GLN A 42 -13.58 -7.44 5.31
CA GLN A 42 -13.63 -8.79 5.83
C GLN A 42 -12.69 -9.06 7.03
N HIS A 43 -11.72 -8.18 7.32
CA HIS A 43 -10.77 -8.40 8.42
C HIS A 43 -11.25 -7.89 9.80
N ARG A 44 -12.32 -7.10 9.86
CA ARG A 44 -12.75 -6.44 11.12
C ARG A 44 -13.34 -7.39 12.16
N SER A 45 -13.72 -8.61 11.79
CA SER A 45 -14.35 -9.57 12.71
C SER A 45 -13.39 -10.54 13.38
N ASP A 46 -12.09 -10.48 13.08
CA ASP A 46 -11.06 -11.32 13.70
C ASP A 46 -10.05 -10.41 14.43
N GLU A 47 -10.18 -10.34 15.75
CA GLU A 47 -9.34 -9.50 16.63
C GLU A 47 -7.86 -9.88 16.54
N LYS A 48 -7.55 -11.18 16.40
CA LYS A 48 -6.16 -11.64 16.26
C LYS A 48 -5.57 -11.18 14.93
N GLN A 49 -6.35 -11.31 13.85
CA GLN A 49 -5.91 -10.83 12.54
C GLN A 49 -5.74 -9.31 12.54
N TYR A 50 -6.60 -8.57 13.23
CA TYR A 50 -6.49 -7.12 13.38
C TYR A 50 -5.17 -6.72 14.03
N HIS A 51 -4.80 -7.32 15.17
CA HIS A 51 -3.54 -7.03 15.85
C HIS A 51 -2.32 -7.33 14.97
N LEU A 52 -2.30 -8.49 14.31
CA LEU A 52 -1.22 -8.85 13.39
C LEU A 52 -1.11 -7.86 12.22
N ASP A 53 -2.23 -7.35 11.72
CA ASP A 53 -2.23 -6.41 10.61
C ASP A 53 -1.76 -5.01 11.04
N VAL A 54 -2.05 -4.60 12.28
CA VAL A 54 -1.49 -3.37 12.88
C VAL A 54 0.02 -3.48 13.00
N ASP A 55 0.53 -4.53 13.65
CA ASP A 55 1.97 -4.74 13.85
C ASP A 55 2.72 -4.82 12.52
N ARG A 56 2.12 -5.50 11.52
CA ARG A 56 2.68 -5.59 10.16
C ARG A 56 2.80 -4.22 9.50
N LEU A 57 1.76 -3.39 9.58
CA LEU A 57 1.78 -2.07 8.97
C LEU A 57 2.74 -1.11 9.67
N ASP A 58 2.84 -1.20 10.99
CA ASP A 58 3.79 -0.42 11.77
C ASP A 58 5.23 -0.75 11.36
N ALA A 59 5.58 -2.04 11.26
CA ALA A 59 6.90 -2.47 10.78
C ALA A 59 7.22 -1.96 9.35
N ILE A 60 6.23 -1.97 8.45
CA ILE A 60 6.39 -1.42 7.10
C ILE A 60 6.64 0.10 7.16
N MET A 61 5.90 0.83 7.99
CA MET A 61 6.05 2.28 8.14
C MET A 61 7.39 2.67 8.79
N GLU A 62 7.87 1.90 9.76
CA GLU A 62 9.19 2.07 10.39
C GLU A 62 10.34 1.95 9.37
N GLU A 63 10.16 1.13 8.34
CA GLU A 63 11.11 1.01 7.22
C GLU A 63 10.95 2.12 6.17
N ASN A 64 10.32 3.22 6.58
CA ASN A 64 10.05 4.42 5.80
C ASN A 64 9.17 4.16 4.57
N TRP A 65 8.27 3.19 4.60
CA TRP A 65 7.27 3.04 3.55
C TRP A 65 6.07 3.97 3.76
N ARG A 66 5.49 4.48 2.67
CA ARG A 66 4.19 5.14 2.70
C ARG A 66 3.11 4.11 2.37
N VAL A 67 2.24 3.84 3.33
CA VAL A 67 1.08 2.95 3.16
C VAL A 67 -0.13 3.76 2.69
N VAL A 68 -0.75 3.33 1.59
CA VAL A 68 -1.97 3.91 1.02
C VAL A 68 -3.07 2.86 1.04
N ARG A 69 -4.04 3.01 1.93
CA ARG A 69 -5.22 2.13 1.98
C ARG A 69 -6.33 2.60 1.04
N ILE A 70 -6.82 1.70 0.19
CA ILE A 70 -7.95 1.93 -0.71
C ILE A 70 -9.06 0.94 -0.35
N ASN A 71 -10.16 1.41 0.22
CA ASN A 71 -11.31 0.55 0.52
C ASN A 71 -12.32 0.49 -0.65
N LYS A 72 -13.31 -0.39 -0.51
CA LYS A 72 -14.41 -0.59 -1.46
C LYS A 72 -15.18 0.68 -1.82
N SER A 73 -15.37 1.62 -0.88
CA SER A 73 -16.11 2.86 -1.15
C SER A 73 -15.33 3.81 -2.05
N HIS A 74 -14.00 3.85 -1.93
CA HIS A 74 -13.14 4.57 -2.88
C HIS A 74 -13.29 4.00 -4.29
N LEU A 75 -13.26 2.67 -4.46
CA LEU A 75 -13.38 2.06 -5.79
C LEU A 75 -14.77 2.24 -6.39
N ARG A 76 -15.83 2.05 -5.59
CA ARG A 76 -17.22 2.07 -6.08
C ARG A 76 -17.74 3.47 -6.39
N PHE A 77 -17.40 4.46 -5.58
CA PHE A 77 -18.02 5.79 -5.66
C PHE A 77 -17.04 6.90 -6.00
N ARG A 78 -15.73 6.69 -5.80
CA ARG A 78 -14.71 7.74 -5.95
C ARG A 78 -13.40 7.22 -6.56
N PRO A 79 -13.42 6.53 -7.71
CA PRO A 79 -12.22 5.90 -8.29
C PRO A 79 -11.10 6.92 -8.56
N ALA A 80 -11.44 8.14 -8.98
CA ALA A 80 -10.48 9.24 -9.13
C ALA A 80 -9.78 9.62 -7.81
N THR A 81 -10.46 9.47 -6.67
CA THR A 81 -9.84 9.70 -5.35
C THR A 81 -8.83 8.60 -5.03
N ALA A 82 -9.11 7.34 -5.39
CA ALA A 82 -8.16 6.25 -5.20
C ALA A 82 -6.87 6.51 -5.98
N ILE A 83 -7.00 6.83 -7.27
CA ILE A 83 -5.85 7.17 -8.14
C ILE A 83 -5.07 8.35 -7.57
N ARG A 84 -5.75 9.43 -7.19
CA ARG A 84 -5.10 10.63 -6.63
C ARG A 84 -4.33 10.32 -5.35
N LYS A 85 -4.85 9.46 -4.45
CA LYS A 85 -4.11 9.07 -3.23
C LYS A 85 -2.79 8.37 -3.57
N VAL A 86 -2.81 7.48 -4.56
CA VAL A 86 -1.61 6.77 -5.02
C VAL A 86 -0.64 7.73 -5.70
N GLU A 87 -1.14 8.59 -6.60
CA GLU A 87 -0.32 9.61 -7.26
C GLU A 87 0.36 10.56 -6.28
N THR A 88 -0.38 11.10 -5.29
CA THR A 88 0.19 11.97 -4.26
C THR A 88 1.29 11.25 -3.49
N ALA A 89 1.04 10.01 -3.04
CA ALA A 89 2.05 9.23 -2.32
C ALA A 89 3.31 8.98 -3.17
N LEU A 90 3.17 8.72 -4.47
CA LEU A 90 4.30 8.53 -5.36
C LEU A 90 5.09 9.82 -5.58
N ARG A 91 4.40 10.95 -5.80
CA ARG A 91 5.03 12.26 -5.99
C ARG A 91 5.78 12.73 -4.74
N ASP A 92 5.20 12.55 -3.56
CA ASP A 92 5.85 12.83 -2.27
C ASP A 92 7.14 12.01 -2.09
N ARG A 93 7.24 10.87 -2.77
CA ARG A 93 8.39 9.96 -2.75
C ARG A 93 9.29 10.10 -3.97
N GLY A 94 9.13 11.17 -4.74
CA GLY A 94 10.05 11.54 -5.82
C GLY A 94 9.69 11.01 -7.20
N TRP A 95 8.52 10.38 -7.38
CA TRP A 95 8.04 10.06 -8.72
C TRP A 95 7.68 11.33 -9.50
N ARG A 96 8.09 11.36 -10.77
CA ARG A 96 7.77 12.41 -11.73
C ARG A 96 7.21 11.72 -12.99
N PRO A 97 5.99 12.06 -13.44
CA PRO A 97 5.39 11.47 -14.64
C PRO A 97 6.12 11.83 -15.94
#